data_AF-A0A6A5AA89-F1
#
_entry.id   AF-A0A6A5AA89-F1
#
_cell.length_a   1.000
_cell.length_b   1.000
_cell.length_c   1.000
_cell.angle_alpha   90.00
_cell.angle_beta   90.00
_cell.angle_gamma   90.00
#
_symmetry.space_group_name_H-M   'P 1'
#
loop_
_entity.id
_entity.type
_entity.pdbx_description
1 polymer ?
#
loop_
_entity_poly.entity_id
_entity_poly.type
_entity_poly.pdbx_seq_one_letter_code
_entity_poly.pdbx_strand_id
1 'polypeptide(L)'
;IVRFQHLVTQLNWRLNEGHGYAFYELGVSDDGLVIGMPPEDLETSLNTLFRMCQVLSAQMHVHTLREGTQHTYKAARVAVSCIAETHAKKQVRVSVIGDVDSGKSTLIGVLTRGCLDDGNGLARMQVFRHLHEIENGRTSSISEQILGTFIYPIYTYGRSSVTLFGTRRWRGSFTPNCYYHSVS
;
A
#
# COMPACT_ATOMS: atom_id res chain seq x y z
N ILE A 1 7.52 5.99 32.93
CA ILE A 1 6.07 5.85 32.63
C ILE A 1 5.55 7.07 31.86
N VAL A 2 5.75 8.30 32.37
CA VAL A 2 5.28 9.55 31.74
C VAL A 2 5.74 9.73 30.28
N ARG A 3 7.05 9.55 29.98
CA ARG A 3 7.58 9.70 28.61
C ARG A 3 6.92 8.74 27.60
N PHE A 4 6.66 7.50 27.99
CA PHE A 4 6.03 6.52 27.11
C PHE A 4 4.57 6.89 26.82
N GLN A 5 3.83 7.33 27.83
CA GLN A 5 2.44 7.80 27.65
C GLN A 5 2.37 9.00 26.70
N HIS A 6 3.32 9.93 26.77
CA HIS A 6 3.40 11.06 25.85
C HIS A 6 3.66 10.62 24.39
N LEU A 7 4.49 9.60 24.18
CA LEU A 7 4.71 9.07 22.83
C LEU A 7 3.43 8.40 22.28
N VAL A 8 2.71 7.66 23.13
CA VAL A 8 1.43 7.03 22.75
C VAL A 8 0.40 8.09 22.35
N THR A 9 0.26 9.19 23.10
CA THR A 9 -0.68 10.26 22.75
C THR A 9 -0.31 10.95 21.45
N GLN A 10 0.99 11.18 21.21
CA GLN A 10 1.47 11.71 19.93
C GLN A 10 1.15 10.77 18.75
N LEU A 11 1.38 9.46 18.90
CA LEU A 11 1.03 8.48 17.86
C LEU A 11 -0.48 8.46 17.60
N ASN A 12 -1.30 8.47 18.65
CA ASN A 12 -2.75 8.50 18.52
C ASN A 12 -3.22 9.74 17.74
N TRP A 13 -2.65 10.91 18.04
CA TRP A 13 -2.96 12.14 17.32
C TRP A 13 -2.57 12.04 15.83
N ARG A 14 -1.38 11.51 15.52
CA ARG A 14 -0.92 11.29 14.13
C ARG A 14 -1.82 10.34 13.36
N LEU A 15 -2.28 9.27 14.01
CA LEU A 15 -3.21 8.34 13.39
C LEU A 15 -4.57 8.99 13.13
N ASN A 16 -5.09 9.79 14.06
CA ASN A 16 -6.37 10.47 13.88
C ASN A 16 -6.34 11.52 12.76
N GLU A 17 -5.27 12.32 12.67
CA GLU A 17 -5.09 13.25 11.55
C GLU A 17 -4.91 12.51 10.21
N GLY A 18 -4.15 11.41 10.22
CA GLY A 18 -3.88 10.61 9.03
C GLY A 18 -4.99 9.63 8.65
N HIS A 19 -6.23 9.83 9.14
CA HIS A 19 -7.37 8.96 8.89
C HIS A 19 -7.12 7.47 9.20
N GLY A 20 -6.44 7.21 10.31
CA GLY A 20 -6.04 5.89 10.77
C GLY A 20 -4.74 5.36 10.16
N TYR A 21 -3.94 6.21 9.50
CA TYR A 21 -2.69 5.82 8.86
C TYR A 21 -1.56 6.84 9.06
N ALA A 22 -0.38 6.37 9.43
CA ALA A 22 0.80 7.22 9.63
C ALA A 22 2.09 6.51 9.18
N PHE A 23 3.09 7.29 8.76
CA PHE A 23 4.44 6.80 8.51
C PHE A 23 5.41 7.36 9.55
N TYR A 24 6.31 6.51 10.03
CA TYR A 24 7.45 6.86 10.86
C TYR A 24 8.73 6.56 10.11
N GLU A 25 9.65 7.51 10.10
CA GLU A 25 10.99 7.33 9.57
C GLU A 25 11.98 7.30 10.74
N LEU A 26 12.68 6.17 10.88
CA LEU A 26 13.68 5.93 11.90
C LEU A 26 15.06 6.01 11.25
N GLY A 27 16.01 6.68 11.92
CA GLY A 27 17.35 6.89 11.34
C GLY A 27 17.35 7.93 10.22
N VAL A 28 16.49 8.94 10.31
CA VAL A 28 16.42 10.06 9.37
C VAL A 28 16.69 11.36 10.13
N SER A 29 17.42 12.26 9.49
CA SER A 29 17.67 13.62 9.99
C SER A 29 16.41 14.48 9.93
N ASP A 30 16.42 15.61 10.63
CA ASP A 30 15.34 16.61 10.55
C ASP A 30 15.14 17.15 9.13
N ASP A 31 16.19 17.11 8.28
CA ASP A 31 16.13 17.48 6.86
C ASP A 31 15.59 16.37 5.95
N GLY A 32 15.17 15.23 6.49
CA GLY A 32 14.69 14.08 5.71
C GLY A 32 15.81 13.22 5.09
N LEU A 33 17.07 13.50 5.42
CA LEU A 33 18.23 12.73 4.96
C LEU A 33 18.38 11.42 5.74
N VAL A 34 18.55 10.32 5.02
CA VAL A 34 18.78 8.99 5.62
C VAL A 34 20.20 8.92 6.18
N ILE A 35 20.36 9.16 7.48
CA ILE A 35 21.64 9.02 8.19
C ILE A 35 21.82 7.56 8.65
N GLY A 36 20.72 6.93 9.08
CA GLY A 36 20.71 5.64 9.77
C GLY A 36 21.18 5.74 11.22
N MET A 37 21.06 4.63 11.93
CA MET A 37 21.50 4.45 13.31
C MET A 37 22.01 3.01 13.51
N PRO A 38 22.73 2.72 14.60
CA PRO A 38 23.14 1.36 14.93
C PRO A 38 21.96 0.37 14.90
N PRO A 39 22.17 -0.88 14.49
CA PRO A 39 21.09 -1.86 14.36
C PRO A 39 20.39 -2.14 15.70
N GLU A 40 21.12 -2.06 16.82
CA GLU A 40 20.60 -2.19 18.18
C GLU A 40 19.67 -1.05 18.59
N ASP A 41 20.00 0.19 18.22
CA ASP A 41 19.18 1.37 18.46
C ASP A 41 17.92 1.36 17.60
N LEU A 42 18.06 0.90 16.35
CA LEU A 42 16.92 0.72 15.45
C LEU A 42 15.94 -0.32 16.01
N GLU A 43 16.44 -1.45 16.50
CA GLU A 43 15.63 -2.50 17.12
C GLU A 43 14.91 -1.98 18.38
N THR A 44 15.61 -1.22 19.22
CA THR A 44 15.03 -0.60 20.42
C THR A 44 13.92 0.41 20.06
N SER A 45 14.13 1.19 19.00
CA SER A 45 13.16 2.16 18.48
C SER A 45 11.92 1.46 17.91
N LEU A 46 12.11 0.39 17.15
CA LEU A 46 11.03 -0.44 16.62
C LEU A 46 10.23 -1.12 17.73
N ASN A 47 10.90 -1.63 18.77
CA ASN A 47 10.23 -2.24 19.92
C ASN A 47 9.39 -1.21 20.70
N THR A 48 9.92 0.00 20.86
CA THR A 48 9.19 1.11 21.49
C THR A 48 7.93 1.46 20.69
N LEU A 49 8.07 1.63 19.37
CA LEU A 49 6.93 1.91 18.49
C LEU A 49 5.92 0.76 18.48
N PHE A 50 6.38 -0.49 18.50
CA PHE A 50 5.52 -1.68 18.59
C PHE A 50 4.69 -1.67 19.87
N ARG A 51 5.30 -1.39 21.03
CA ARG A 51 4.57 -1.27 22.31
C ARG A 51 3.54 -0.15 22.27
N MET A 52 3.85 0.98 21.62
CA MET A 52 2.88 2.06 21.44
C MET A 52 1.69 1.61 20.59
N CYS A 53 1.95 0.86 19.52
CA CYS A 53 0.90 0.29 18.67
C CYS A 53 0.01 -0.70 19.45
N GLN A 54 0.59 -1.54 20.32
CA GLN A 54 -0.18 -2.45 21.18
C GLN A 54 -1.16 -1.72 22.09
N VAL A 55 -0.75 -0.59 22.69
CA VAL A 55 -1.64 0.23 23.54
C VAL A 55 -2.80 0.82 22.75
N LEU A 56 -2.57 1.19 21.48
CA LEU A 56 -3.58 1.78 20.61
C LEU A 56 -4.37 0.76 19.79
N SER A 57 -4.13 -0.55 19.98
CA SER A 57 -4.68 -1.60 19.09
C SER A 57 -4.44 -1.29 17.61
N ALA A 58 -3.24 -0.81 17.29
CA ALA A 58 -2.81 -0.48 15.94
C ALA A 58 -1.86 -1.56 15.40
N GLN A 59 -1.84 -1.70 14.07
CA GLN A 59 -0.91 -2.56 13.35
C GLN A 59 0.31 -1.76 12.89
N MET A 60 1.49 -2.34 13.05
CA MET A 60 2.76 -1.78 12.60
C MET A 60 3.38 -2.67 11.53
N HIS A 61 3.81 -2.08 10.42
CA HIS A 61 4.48 -2.78 9.33
C HIS A 61 5.73 -2.03 8.87
N VAL A 62 6.87 -2.72 8.82
CA VAL A 62 8.12 -2.15 8.30
C VAL A 62 8.03 -2.15 6.77
N HIS A 63 7.81 -0.98 6.19
CA HIS A 63 7.62 -0.81 4.75
C HIS A 63 8.96 -0.85 3.99
N THR A 64 10.02 -0.28 4.57
CA THR A 64 11.33 -0.25 3.91
C THR A 64 12.45 -0.18 4.94
N LEU A 65 13.49 -0.98 4.74
CA LEU A 65 14.77 -0.85 5.42
C LEU A 65 15.78 -0.24 4.45
N ARG A 66 16.57 0.72 4.91
CA ARG A 66 17.60 1.42 4.14
C ARG A 66 18.92 1.36 4.88
N GLU A 67 20.01 1.33 4.13
CA GLU A 67 21.34 1.54 4.69
C GLU A 67 21.53 3.02 4.99
N GLY A 68 22.21 3.31 6.09
CA GLY A 68 22.60 4.65 6.49
C GLY A 68 23.85 5.14 5.76
N THR A 69 24.37 6.28 6.18
CA THR A 69 25.61 6.87 5.64
C THR A 69 26.85 6.06 6.03
N GLN A 70 26.79 5.35 7.15
CA GLN A 70 27.86 4.47 7.63
C GLN A 70 27.56 3.01 7.30
N HIS A 71 28.63 2.21 7.10
CA HIS A 71 28.55 0.81 6.64
C HIS A 71 27.73 -0.14 7.55
N THR A 72 27.43 0.27 8.78
CA THR A 72 26.67 -0.53 9.76
C THR A 72 25.31 0.08 10.11
N TYR A 73 25.05 1.32 9.69
CA TYR A 73 23.88 2.06 10.11
C TYR A 73 22.67 1.66 9.26
N LYS A 74 21.51 1.63 9.89
CA LYS A 74 20.25 1.28 9.24
C LYS A 74 19.18 2.32 9.56
N ALA A 75 18.30 2.52 8.60
CA ALA A 75 17.11 3.33 8.74
C ALA A 75 15.89 2.50 8.33
N ALA A 76 14.72 2.82 8.89
CA ALA A 76 13.49 2.13 8.58
C ALA A 76 12.35 3.12 8.36
N ARG A 77 11.56 2.88 7.32
CA ARG A 77 10.24 3.48 7.17
C ARG A 77 9.19 2.49 7.64
N VAL A 78 8.42 2.88 8.63
CA VAL A 78 7.41 2.06 9.28
C VAL A 78 6.05 2.67 9.02
N ALA A 79 5.12 1.87 8.50
CA ALA A 79 3.72 2.22 8.41
C ALA A 79 3.02 1.77 9.69
N VAL A 80 2.20 2.66 10.27
CA VAL A 80 1.31 2.34 11.38
C VAL A 80 -0.11 2.63 10.93
N SER A 81 -1.01 1.68 11.17
CA SER A 81 -2.43 1.83 10.85
C SER A 81 -3.29 1.39 12.01
N CYS A 82 -4.32 2.14 12.36
CA CYS A 82 -5.33 1.66 13.31
C CYS A 82 -5.93 0.35 12.78
N ILE A 83 -6.06 -0.65 13.65
CA ILE A 83 -6.90 -1.80 13.33
C ILE A 83 -8.31 -1.30 13.52
N ALA A 84 -8.86 -0.67 12.49
CA ALA A 84 -10.27 -0.33 12.52
C ALA A 84 -11.03 -1.65 12.64
N GLU A 85 -11.86 -1.80 13.68
CA GLU A 85 -12.80 -2.94 13.81
C GLU A 85 -13.73 -3.05 12.59
N THR A 86 -13.77 -2.02 11.77
CA THR A 86 -14.27 -2.12 10.41
C THR A 86 -13.31 -2.93 9.54
N HIS A 87 -13.57 -4.23 9.50
CA HIS A 87 -13.62 -5.03 8.27
C HIS A 87 -14.48 -4.40 7.16
N ALA A 88 -14.64 -3.07 7.09
CA ALA A 88 -15.10 -2.37 5.92
C ALA A 88 -13.96 -2.43 4.92
N LYS A 89 -13.80 -3.60 4.27
CA LYS A 89 -13.14 -3.68 2.96
C LYS A 89 -13.66 -2.48 2.18
N LYS A 90 -12.79 -1.50 1.90
CA LYS A 90 -13.15 -0.38 1.05
C LYS A 90 -13.40 -0.95 -0.35
N GLN A 91 -14.66 -1.24 -0.64
CA GLN A 91 -15.10 -1.72 -1.94
C GLN A 91 -15.50 -0.49 -2.76
N VAL A 92 -14.83 -0.31 -3.89
CA VAL A 92 -15.25 0.66 -4.89
C VAL A 92 -15.97 -0.11 -5.99
N ARG A 93 -17.23 0.23 -6.25
CA ARG A 93 -17.98 -0.30 -7.40
C ARG A 93 -17.88 0.68 -8.54
N VAL A 94 -17.31 0.24 -9.66
CA VAL A 94 -17.17 1.05 -10.88
C VAL A 94 -18.07 0.44 -11.94
N SER A 95 -18.96 1.26 -12.51
CA SER A 95 -19.80 0.87 -13.65
C SER A 95 -19.27 1.51 -14.92
N VAL A 96 -19.10 0.71 -15.97
CA VAL A 96 -18.62 1.18 -17.27
C VAL A 96 -19.80 1.21 -18.24
N ILE A 97 -20.14 2.40 -18.75
CA ILE A 97 -21.31 2.66 -19.62
C ILE A 97 -20.84 3.42 -20.87
N GLY A 98 -21.46 3.18 -22.02
CA GLY A 98 -21.09 3.81 -23.28
C GLY A 98 -21.68 3.08 -24.49
N ASP A 99 -21.45 3.61 -25.68
CA ASP A 99 -22.03 3.14 -26.95
C ASP A 99 -21.52 1.76 -27.39
N VAL A 100 -22.26 1.07 -28.27
CA VAL A 100 -21.84 -0.22 -28.84
C VAL A 100 -20.44 -0.08 -29.47
N ASP A 101 -19.60 -1.11 -29.31
CA ASP A 101 -18.22 -1.13 -29.80
C ASP A 101 -17.24 -0.09 -29.22
N SER A 102 -17.63 0.65 -28.18
CA SER A 102 -16.74 1.60 -27.48
C SER A 102 -15.62 0.96 -26.63
N GLY A 103 -15.38 -0.35 -26.75
CA GLY A 103 -14.29 -1.06 -26.07
C GLY A 103 -14.48 -1.31 -24.57
N LYS A 104 -15.69 -1.17 -24.01
CA LYS A 104 -15.95 -1.37 -22.56
C LYS A 104 -15.53 -2.74 -22.06
N SER A 105 -16.00 -3.78 -22.74
CA SER A 105 -15.69 -5.17 -22.38
C SER A 105 -14.22 -5.49 -22.60
N THR A 106 -13.58 -4.84 -23.58
CA THR A 106 -12.13 -4.92 -23.79
C THR A 106 -11.37 -4.33 -22.59
N LEU A 107 -11.72 -3.10 -22.15
CA LEU A 107 -11.08 -2.46 -20.99
C LEU A 107 -11.26 -3.28 -19.70
N ILE A 108 -12.47 -3.80 -19.47
CA ILE A 108 -12.76 -4.67 -18.32
C ILE A 108 -11.89 -5.94 -18.39
N GLY A 109 -11.77 -6.57 -19.55
CA GLY A 109 -10.92 -7.75 -19.76
C GLY A 109 -9.45 -7.47 -19.46
N VAL A 110 -8.92 -6.35 -19.96
CA VAL A 110 -7.53 -5.94 -19.72
C VAL A 110 -7.27 -5.70 -18.22
N LEU A 111 -8.15 -4.96 -17.54
CA LEU A 111 -7.96 -4.62 -16.13
C LEU A 111 -8.11 -5.82 -15.20
N THR A 112 -8.99 -6.76 -15.53
CA THR A 112 -9.29 -7.91 -14.66
C THR A 112 -8.34 -9.07 -14.87
N ARG A 113 -7.80 -9.25 -16.09
CA ARG A 113 -6.97 -10.40 -16.45
C ARG A 113 -5.52 -10.05 -16.79
N GLY A 114 -5.20 -8.77 -16.93
CA GLY A 114 -3.83 -8.28 -17.16
C GLY A 114 -3.30 -8.57 -18.58
N CYS A 115 -4.12 -9.09 -19.48
CA CYS A 115 -3.77 -9.32 -20.88
C CYS A 115 -4.16 -8.10 -21.72
N LEU A 116 -3.21 -7.56 -22.49
CA LEU A 116 -3.50 -6.51 -23.46
C LEU A 116 -4.32 -7.09 -24.61
N ASP A 117 -5.30 -6.33 -25.12
CA ASP A 117 -6.11 -6.77 -26.25
C ASP A 117 -5.28 -6.80 -27.54
N ASP A 118 -5.50 -7.81 -28.37
CA ASP A 118 -4.79 -8.02 -29.65
C ASP A 118 -5.46 -7.28 -30.82
N GLY A 119 -6.49 -6.48 -30.55
CA GLY A 119 -7.31 -5.79 -31.55
C GLY A 119 -8.40 -6.66 -32.17
N ASN A 120 -8.42 -7.97 -31.92
CA ASN A 120 -9.47 -8.89 -32.35
C ASN A 120 -10.48 -9.18 -31.24
N GLY A 121 -10.29 -8.58 -30.06
CA GLY A 121 -11.17 -8.75 -28.92
C GLY A 121 -10.83 -9.94 -28.03
N LEU A 122 -9.57 -10.40 -28.03
CA LEU A 122 -9.07 -11.40 -27.09
C LEU A 122 -9.40 -11.05 -25.63
N ALA A 123 -9.28 -9.78 -25.25
CA ALA A 123 -9.60 -9.35 -23.88
C ALA A 123 -11.10 -9.37 -23.59
N ARG A 124 -11.96 -8.99 -24.56
CA ARG A 124 -13.43 -9.01 -24.36
C ARG A 124 -14.02 -10.42 -24.36
N MET A 125 -13.45 -11.37 -25.13
CA MET A 125 -13.90 -12.77 -25.12
C MET A 125 -13.81 -13.40 -23.74
N GLN A 126 -12.83 -12.98 -22.95
CA GLN A 126 -12.64 -13.47 -21.59
C GLN A 126 -13.67 -12.89 -20.59
N VAL A 127 -14.50 -11.93 -21.00
CA VAL A 127 -15.56 -11.31 -20.18
C VAL A 127 -16.95 -11.84 -20.57
N PHE A 128 -17.11 -12.43 -21.76
CA PHE A 128 -18.35 -13.05 -22.21
C PHE A 128 -18.72 -14.27 -21.36
N ARG A 129 -20.01 -14.39 -21.06
CA ARG A 129 -20.57 -15.46 -20.23
C ARG A 129 -21.48 -16.40 -21.00
N HIS A 130 -22.03 -15.93 -22.13
CA HIS A 130 -22.99 -16.70 -22.92
C HIS A 130 -22.48 -17.00 -24.32
N LEU A 131 -22.89 -18.16 -24.86
CA LEU A 131 -22.50 -18.61 -26.20
C LEU A 131 -22.87 -17.57 -27.28
N HIS A 132 -24.06 -16.99 -27.19
CA HIS A 132 -24.51 -15.96 -28.13
C HIS A 132 -23.73 -14.64 -28.03
N GLU A 133 -23.00 -14.37 -26.94
CA GLU A 133 -22.07 -13.23 -26.84
C GLU A 133 -20.76 -13.51 -27.59
N ILE A 134 -20.30 -14.76 -27.54
CA ILE A 134 -19.12 -15.24 -28.27
C ILE A 134 -19.41 -15.26 -29.77
N GLU A 135 -20.55 -15.82 -30.17
CA GLU A 135 -20.96 -15.93 -31.57
C GLU A 135 -21.17 -14.56 -32.23
N ASN A 136 -21.80 -13.63 -31.52
CA ASN A 136 -22.08 -12.29 -32.04
C ASN A 136 -20.98 -11.26 -31.76
N GLY A 137 -19.95 -11.64 -30.98
CA GLY A 137 -18.86 -10.74 -30.57
C GLY A 137 -19.31 -9.53 -29.74
N ARG A 138 -20.49 -9.61 -29.11
CA ARG A 138 -21.17 -8.50 -28.43
C ARG A 138 -21.63 -8.90 -27.04
N THR A 139 -21.44 -7.99 -26.09
CA THR A 139 -21.93 -8.13 -24.72
C THR A 139 -23.44 -7.88 -24.69
N SER A 140 -24.21 -8.89 -24.31
CA SER A 140 -25.67 -8.82 -24.16
C SER A 140 -26.09 -8.85 -22.69
N SER A 141 -25.16 -9.16 -21.78
CA SER A 141 -25.39 -9.33 -20.35
C SER A 141 -24.56 -8.36 -19.48
N ILE A 142 -25.08 -8.02 -18.30
CA ILE A 142 -24.33 -7.26 -17.30
C ILE A 142 -23.34 -8.21 -16.61
N SER A 143 -22.04 -7.95 -16.75
CA SER A 143 -20.97 -8.73 -16.12
C SER A 143 -20.28 -7.94 -15.01
N GLU A 144 -20.36 -8.44 -13.78
CA GLU A 144 -19.53 -7.98 -12.65
C GLU A 144 -18.19 -8.72 -12.61
N GLN A 145 -17.09 -8.00 -12.44
CA GLN A 145 -15.75 -8.57 -12.30
C GLN A 145 -15.08 -8.02 -11.04
N ILE A 146 -14.50 -8.90 -10.23
CA ILE A 146 -13.87 -8.52 -8.96
C ILE A 146 -12.37 -8.41 -9.16
N LEU A 147 -11.82 -7.23 -8.88
CA LEU A 147 -10.38 -7.00 -8.83
C LEU A 147 -9.93 -6.95 -7.37
N GLY A 148 -9.12 -7.93 -6.95
CA GLY A 148 -8.52 -7.96 -5.62
C GLY A 148 -7.16 -7.30 -5.60
N THR A 149 -6.97 -6.29 -4.75
CA THR A 149 -5.62 -5.82 -4.38
C THR A 149 -5.15 -6.63 -3.18
N PHE A 150 -4.10 -7.43 -3.38
CA PHE A 150 -3.44 -8.08 -2.25
C PHE A 150 -2.57 -7.05 -1.53
N ILE A 151 -3.01 -6.59 -0.36
CA ILE A 151 -2.11 -5.96 0.62
C ILE A 151 -1.57 -7.11 1.47
N TYR A 152 -0.45 -7.72 1.06
CA TYR A 152 0.22 -8.73 1.88
C TYR A 152 0.98 -8.03 3.02
N PRO A 153 0.74 -8.36 4.29
CA PRO A 153 1.64 -8.00 5.38
C PRO A 153 2.89 -8.90 5.31
N ILE A 154 4.01 -8.39 4.80
CA ILE A 154 5.28 -9.13 4.79
C ILE A 154 6.05 -8.84 6.09
N TYR A 155 6.05 -9.79 7.03
CA TYR A 155 7.08 -9.84 8.06
C TYR A 155 8.22 -10.75 7.59
N THR A 156 9.45 -10.24 7.59
CA THR A 156 10.65 -11.06 7.67
C THR A 156 11.67 -10.39 8.56
N TYR A 157 11.85 -10.95 9.76
CA TYR A 157 13.03 -10.74 10.60
C TYR A 157 13.78 -12.08 10.65
N GLY A 158 15.02 -12.11 10.15
CA GLY A 158 15.96 -13.21 10.37
C GLY A 158 16.25 -14.13 9.18
N ARG A 159 17.45 -13.94 8.61
CA ARG A 159 18.32 -14.83 7.80
C ARG A 159 17.70 -15.77 6.75
N SER A 160 18.15 -15.50 5.52
CA SER A 160 18.28 -16.39 4.36
C SER A 160 17.00 -16.73 3.59
N SER A 161 17.05 -16.33 2.32
CA SER A 161 16.34 -16.85 1.14
C SER A 161 15.39 -15.85 0.48
N VAL A 162 15.77 -15.59 -0.76
CA VAL A 162 15.15 -14.75 -1.79
C VAL A 162 13.69 -15.15 -2.05
N THR A 163 12.82 -14.18 -2.34
CA THR A 163 11.82 -14.36 -3.39
C THR A 163 11.60 -13.02 -4.10
N LEU A 164 12.15 -12.93 -5.31
CA LEU A 164 11.81 -11.92 -6.31
C LEU A 164 10.44 -12.27 -6.88
N PHE A 165 9.52 -11.30 -6.95
CA PHE A 165 8.63 -11.14 -8.09
C PHE A 165 8.35 -9.66 -8.33
N GLY A 166 8.84 -9.15 -9.45
CA GLY A 166 8.37 -7.89 -10.04
C GLY A 166 6.89 -8.02 -10.47
N THR A 167 6.15 -6.94 -10.66
CA THR A 167 6.53 -5.88 -11.59
C THR A 167 5.84 -4.53 -11.30
N ARG A 168 6.55 -3.48 -11.75
CA ARG A 168 6.16 -2.07 -11.92
C ARG A 168 6.42 -1.13 -10.75
N ARG A 169 7.70 -0.74 -10.71
CA ARG A 169 8.19 0.59 -10.31
C ARG A 169 7.36 1.69 -10.97
N TRP A 170 6.51 2.36 -10.21
CA TRP A 170 6.00 3.68 -10.59
C TRP A 170 7.10 4.70 -10.26
N ARG A 171 7.83 5.19 -11.27
CA ARG A 171 8.55 6.46 -11.17
C ARG A 171 7.54 7.55 -11.52
N GLY A 172 6.88 8.08 -10.51
CA GLY A 172 6.19 9.36 -10.58
C GLY A 172 6.88 10.29 -9.60
N SER A 173 7.66 11.23 -10.11
CA SER A 173 8.06 12.41 -9.35
C SER A 173 6.80 13.24 -9.11
N PHE A 174 6.28 13.18 -7.89
CA PHE A 174 5.31 14.14 -7.38
C PHE A 174 5.97 14.85 -6.21
N THR A 175 6.45 16.07 -6.48
CA THR A 175 6.48 17.12 -5.46
C THR A 175 5.03 17.58 -5.27
N PRO A 176 4.59 17.73 -4.02
CA PRO A 176 4.24 19.08 -3.58
C PRO A 176 4.88 19.41 -2.23
N ASN A 177 5.31 20.67 -2.15
CA ASN A 177 5.80 21.42 -0.99
C ASN A 177 5.28 20.92 0.38
N CYS A 178 6.22 20.44 1.17
CA CYS A 178 6.77 21.02 2.40
C CYS A 178 5.92 21.98 3.29
N TYR A 179 6.26 21.87 4.59
CA TYR A 179 6.20 22.84 5.71
C TYR A 179 4.91 22.92 6.52
N TYR A 180 4.92 23.05 7.84
CA TYR A 180 5.81 22.79 8.98
C TYR A 180 4.91 23.16 10.19
N HIS A 181 5.06 22.52 11.35
CA HIS A 181 5.24 23.31 12.56
C HIS A 181 5.85 22.46 13.67
N SER A 182 7.10 22.82 13.94
CA SER A 182 7.83 22.61 15.16
C SER A 182 7.06 23.13 16.38
N VAL A 183 7.34 22.47 17.50
CA VAL A 183 6.99 22.82 18.87
C VAL A 183 7.18 24.31 19.17
N SER A 184 6.25 24.88 19.92
CA SER A 184 6.51 25.82 21.02
C SER A 184 5.58 25.44 22.17
#